data_AF-A0A443N851-F1
#
_entry.id   AF-A0A443N851-F1
#
_cell.length_a   1.000
_cell.length_b   1.000
_cell.length_c   1.000
_cell.angle_alpha   90.00
_cell.angle_beta   90.00
_cell.angle_gamma   90.00
#
_symmetry.space_group_name_H-M   'P 1'
#
loop_
_entity.id
_entity.type
_entity.pdbx_description
1 polymer ?
#
loop_
_entity_poly.entity_id
_entity_poly.type
_entity_poly.pdbx_seq_one_letter_code
_entity_poly.pdbx_strand_id
1 'polypeptide(L)'
;MVFNMAQRVAARALIMVCLYADDCKSFPRALVSQAYFNSLMSAVGAHCEGKSFYTYDGFIRAAELATGFGTAGSDVLRKREVAAFLANAMHETGGFCYVSEIRKSDYCDSTKTQWPCAAGKRYFGRGPLQLTWNYNYGKAGQALGFDGLNNPDIVSQDPMISFRTAFWFWMNHCHAAIIQDRGFGATIRAINGGECKGRKPTAVNSRISYYQRFCRDFGVDPGLNLSC
;
A
#
# COMPACT_ATOMS: atom_id res chain seq x y z
N MET A 1 5.16 -49.17 -24.99
CA MET A 1 4.17 -48.85 -23.95
C MET A 1 3.67 -47.43 -24.17
N VAL A 2 2.54 -47.32 -24.86
CA VAL A 2 1.85 -46.05 -25.13
C VAL A 2 1.06 -45.73 -23.86
N PHE A 3 1.42 -44.66 -23.15
CA PHE A 3 0.57 -44.11 -22.11
C PHE A 3 -0.35 -43.06 -22.73
N ASN A 4 -1.64 -43.32 -22.56
CA ASN A 4 -2.77 -42.61 -23.15
C ASN A 4 -2.81 -41.13 -22.69
N MET A 5 -3.14 -40.24 -23.62
CA MET A 5 -3.11 -38.77 -23.50
C MET A 5 -4.17 -38.21 -22.53
N ALA A 6 -4.96 -39.08 -21.88
CA ALA A 6 -6.09 -38.74 -21.01
C ALA A 6 -5.75 -38.48 -19.53
N GLN A 7 -4.47 -38.49 -19.11
CA GLN A 7 -4.08 -38.27 -17.71
C GLN A 7 -3.09 -37.11 -17.47
N ARG A 8 -2.94 -36.19 -18.42
CA ARG A 8 -2.12 -34.97 -18.24
C ARG A 8 -2.92 -33.65 -18.33
N VAL A 9 -4.18 -33.67 -17.92
CA VAL A 9 -4.98 -32.45 -17.74
C VAL A 9 -5.58 -32.45 -16.33
N ALA A 10 -4.73 -32.29 -15.33
CA ALA A 10 -5.14 -32.02 -13.96
C ALA A 10 -4.15 -31.03 -13.31
N ALA A 11 -3.89 -29.92 -14.01
CA ALA A 11 -3.29 -28.71 -13.44
C ALA A 11 -3.45 -27.53 -14.41
N ARG A 12 -4.69 -27.09 -14.65
CA ARG A 12 -5.02 -25.76 -15.22
C ARG A 12 -6.55 -25.60 -15.31
N ALA A 13 -7.14 -25.14 -14.23
CA ALA A 13 -8.44 -24.45 -14.20
C ALA A 13 -8.20 -23.27 -13.24
N LEU A 14 -8.42 -22.00 -13.56
CA LEU A 14 -9.36 -21.34 -14.47
C LEU A 14 -8.64 -20.60 -15.61
N ILE A 15 -9.09 -20.80 -16.84
CA ILE A 15 -9.10 -19.71 -17.82
C ILE A 15 -10.47 -19.06 -17.66
N MET A 16 -10.53 -17.92 -16.99
CA MET A 16 -11.71 -17.09 -16.93
C MET A 16 -11.86 -16.46 -18.33
N VAL A 17 -12.85 -16.91 -19.10
CA VAL A 17 -13.12 -16.37 -20.43
C VAL A 17 -13.74 -14.98 -20.24
N CYS A 18 -12.92 -13.97 -20.50
CA CYS A 18 -13.23 -12.56 -20.43
C CYS A 18 -13.95 -12.09 -21.70
N LEU A 19 -15.28 -12.17 -21.74
CA LEU A 19 -16.06 -11.82 -22.93
C LEU A 19 -16.35 -10.31 -23.06
N TYR A 20 -16.24 -9.52 -21.98
CA TYR A 20 -16.46 -8.07 -21.96
C TYR A 20 -15.47 -7.35 -21.03
N ALA A 21 -15.10 -6.10 -21.35
CA ALA A 21 -14.08 -5.33 -20.63
C ALA A 21 -14.48 -5.00 -19.17
N ASP A 22 -15.77 -5.04 -18.84
CA ASP A 22 -16.27 -4.75 -17.49
C ASP A 22 -16.16 -5.95 -16.53
N ASP A 23 -16.17 -7.18 -17.04
CA ASP A 23 -16.13 -8.41 -16.21
C ASP A 23 -14.71 -8.88 -15.84
N CYS A 24 -13.68 -8.15 -16.26
CA CYS A 24 -12.26 -8.53 -16.09
C CYS A 24 -11.45 -7.55 -15.24
N LYS A 25 -12.11 -6.59 -14.61
CA LYS A 25 -11.45 -5.66 -13.71
C LYS A 25 -11.10 -6.41 -12.43
N SER A 26 -9.85 -6.29 -12.00
CA SER A 26 -9.45 -6.70 -10.66
C SER A 26 -10.33 -6.01 -9.62
N PHE A 27 -10.56 -6.64 -8.45
CA PHE A 27 -11.38 -6.02 -7.41
C PHE A 27 -10.89 -4.62 -7.01
N PRO A 28 -9.57 -4.37 -6.82
CA PRO A 28 -9.07 -3.01 -6.58
C PRO A 28 -9.45 -2.02 -7.69
N ARG A 29 -9.44 -2.46 -8.97
CA ARG A 29 -9.78 -1.60 -10.12
C ARG A 29 -11.27 -1.31 -10.21
N ALA A 30 -12.10 -2.29 -9.87
CA ALA A 30 -13.54 -2.13 -9.80
C ALA A 30 -13.95 -1.18 -8.66
N LEU A 31 -13.31 -1.31 -7.49
CA LEU A 31 -13.62 -0.49 -6.32
C LEU A 31 -13.05 0.94 -6.42
N VAL A 32 -11.78 1.06 -6.83
CA VAL A 32 -11.09 2.34 -7.03
C VAL A 32 -10.98 2.57 -8.53
N SER A 33 -12.05 3.15 -9.09
CA SER A 33 -12.04 3.56 -10.49
C SER A 33 -11.09 4.74 -10.72
N GLN A 34 -10.67 4.93 -11.97
CA GLN A 34 -9.87 6.11 -12.34
C GLN A 34 -10.57 7.41 -11.99
N ALA A 35 -11.89 7.49 -12.20
CA ALA A 35 -12.68 8.66 -11.87
C ALA A 35 -12.68 8.95 -10.35
N TYR A 36 -12.82 7.91 -9.52
CA TYR A 36 -12.76 8.06 -8.07
C TYR A 36 -11.36 8.53 -7.61
N PHE A 37 -10.29 7.89 -8.10
CA PHE A 37 -8.92 8.29 -7.77
C PHE A 37 -8.62 9.72 -8.24
N ASN A 38 -9.05 10.10 -9.45
CA ASN A 38 -8.88 11.46 -9.96
C ASN A 38 -9.66 12.48 -9.12
N SER A 39 -10.85 12.14 -8.62
CA SER A 39 -11.60 12.99 -7.69
C SER A 39 -10.92 13.13 -6.34
N LEU A 40 -10.23 12.09 -5.85
CA LEU A 40 -9.41 12.19 -4.65
C LEU A 40 -8.23 13.15 -4.89
N MET A 41 -7.52 12.96 -6.00
CA MET A 41 -6.38 13.79 -6.35
C MET A 41 -6.76 15.22 -6.72
N SER A 42 -7.97 15.49 -7.22
CA SER A 42 -8.43 16.85 -7.53
C SER A 42 -8.51 17.73 -6.27
N ALA A 43 -8.81 17.14 -5.10
CA ALA A 43 -8.83 17.83 -3.81
C ALA A 43 -7.43 18.12 -3.22
N VAL A 44 -6.37 17.50 -3.74
CA VAL A 44 -4.99 17.78 -3.32
C VAL A 44 -4.59 19.19 -3.79
N GLY A 45 -3.97 19.98 -2.91
CA GLY A 45 -3.57 21.35 -3.23
C GLY A 45 -2.57 21.42 -4.40
N ALA A 46 -2.67 22.46 -5.23
CA ALA A 46 -1.77 22.61 -6.38
C ALA A 46 -0.29 22.82 -5.99
N HIS A 47 -0.02 23.28 -4.76
CA HIS A 47 1.34 23.45 -4.21
C HIS A 47 1.96 22.14 -3.72
N CYS A 48 1.20 21.06 -3.65
CA CYS A 48 1.66 19.78 -3.15
C CYS A 48 2.46 19.01 -4.21
N GLU A 49 3.66 18.54 -3.86
CA GLU A 49 4.48 17.69 -4.74
C GLU A 49 3.75 16.42 -5.18
N GLY A 50 2.91 15.85 -4.30
CA GLY A 50 2.16 14.64 -4.58
C GLY A 50 1.06 14.81 -5.64
N LYS A 51 0.63 16.05 -5.93
CA LYS A 51 -0.45 16.36 -6.88
C LYS A 51 -0.18 15.82 -8.28
N SER A 52 1.03 16.00 -8.78
CA SER A 52 1.47 15.53 -10.10
C SER A 52 2.21 14.19 -10.05
N PHE A 53 2.59 13.73 -8.85
CA PHE A 53 3.35 12.50 -8.67
C PHE A 53 2.44 11.27 -8.55
N TYR A 54 1.45 11.28 -7.65
CA TYR A 54 0.60 10.11 -7.42
C TYR A 54 -0.44 9.96 -8.54
N THR A 55 -0.22 8.98 -9.42
CA THR A 55 -1.10 8.71 -10.57
C THR A 55 -1.95 7.47 -10.34
N TYR A 56 -3.13 7.45 -10.99
CA TYR A 56 -4.00 6.26 -10.96
C TYR A 56 -3.28 5.03 -11.51
N ASP A 57 -2.56 5.17 -12.63
CA ASP A 57 -1.83 4.05 -13.23
C ASP A 57 -0.69 3.53 -12.36
N GLY A 58 -0.02 4.40 -11.60
CA GLY A 58 0.96 4.00 -10.58
C GLY A 58 0.29 3.20 -9.46
N PHE A 59 -0.84 3.69 -8.94
CA PHE A 59 -1.60 3.02 -7.89
C PHE A 59 -2.13 1.65 -8.36
N ILE A 60 -2.89 1.62 -9.45
CA ILE A 60 -3.68 0.42 -9.78
C ILE A 60 -2.81 -0.72 -10.29
N ARG A 61 -1.76 -0.42 -11.08
CA ARG A 61 -0.83 -1.46 -11.53
C ARG A 61 -0.05 -2.03 -10.35
N ALA A 62 0.35 -1.21 -9.37
CA ALA A 62 1.03 -1.70 -8.18
C ALA A 62 0.11 -2.55 -7.30
N ALA A 63 -1.16 -2.16 -7.15
CA ALA A 63 -2.18 -2.94 -6.43
C ALA A 63 -2.42 -4.31 -7.08
N GLU A 64 -2.50 -4.37 -8.41
CA GLU A 64 -2.72 -5.62 -9.16
C GLU A 64 -1.53 -6.58 -9.10
N LEU A 65 -0.31 -6.07 -8.88
CA LEU A 65 0.88 -6.89 -8.64
C LEU A 65 0.99 -7.37 -7.18
N ALA A 66 0.31 -6.71 -6.24
CA ALA A 66 0.30 -7.07 -4.82
C ALA A 66 -0.67 -8.23 -4.59
N THR A 67 -0.21 -9.46 -4.86
CA THR A 67 -1.03 -10.68 -4.77
C THR A 67 -1.79 -10.77 -3.44
N GLY A 68 -3.12 -10.83 -3.49
CA GLY A 68 -4.00 -10.93 -2.33
C GLY A 68 -4.60 -9.60 -1.85
N PHE A 69 -4.00 -8.46 -2.21
CA PHE A 69 -4.50 -7.14 -1.83
C PHE A 69 -5.88 -6.88 -2.40
N GLY A 70 -6.87 -6.63 -1.54
CA GLY A 70 -8.24 -6.34 -1.94
C GLY A 70 -8.93 -7.52 -2.65
N THR A 71 -8.36 -8.72 -2.63
CA THR A 71 -8.97 -9.92 -3.25
C THR A 71 -9.16 -11.07 -2.26
N ALA A 72 -8.53 -11.01 -1.09
CA ALA A 72 -8.67 -12.01 -0.03
C ALA A 72 -9.89 -11.75 0.87
N GLY A 73 -10.50 -12.82 1.39
CA GLY A 73 -11.65 -12.74 2.27
C GLY A 73 -12.97 -12.39 1.55
N SER A 74 -13.97 -11.98 2.34
CA SER A 74 -15.28 -11.54 1.84
C SER A 74 -15.21 -10.15 1.21
N ASP A 75 -16.22 -9.76 0.43
CA ASP A 75 -16.29 -8.41 -0.16
C ASP A 75 -16.23 -7.29 0.88
N VAL A 76 -16.78 -7.53 2.08
CA VAL A 76 -16.65 -6.61 3.22
C VAL A 76 -15.18 -6.42 3.59
N LEU A 77 -14.42 -7.50 3.76
CA LEU A 77 -13.00 -7.44 4.11
C LEU A 77 -12.16 -6.82 2.99
N ARG A 78 -12.46 -7.14 1.73
CA ARG A 78 -11.78 -6.55 0.57
C ARG A 78 -11.97 -5.03 0.51
N LYS A 79 -13.19 -4.53 0.70
CA LYS A 79 -13.47 -3.08 0.76
C LYS A 79 -12.78 -2.42 1.96
N ARG A 80 -12.84 -3.05 3.13
CA ARG A 80 -12.16 -2.55 4.35
C ARG A 80 -10.65 -2.49 4.15
N GLU A 81 -10.05 -3.47 3.47
CA GLU A 81 -8.62 -3.47 3.20
C GLU A 81 -8.21 -2.29 2.32
N VAL A 82 -8.92 -2.07 1.22
CA VAL A 82 -8.63 -0.95 0.32
C VAL A 82 -8.84 0.40 1.04
N ALA A 83 -9.92 0.52 1.84
CA ALA A 83 -10.15 1.70 2.66
C ALA A 83 -9.03 1.93 3.68
N ALA A 84 -8.56 0.87 4.35
CA ALA A 84 -7.52 0.94 5.36
C ALA A 84 -6.16 1.34 4.77
N PHE A 85 -5.82 0.82 3.59
CA PHE A 85 -4.61 1.21 2.87
C PHE A 85 -4.65 2.70 2.50
N LEU A 86 -5.73 3.15 1.84
CA LEU A 86 -5.88 4.54 1.44
C LEU A 86 -5.90 5.50 2.64
N ALA A 87 -6.52 5.10 3.75
CA ALA A 87 -6.58 5.90 4.97
C ALA A 87 -5.21 6.14 5.59
N ASN A 88 -4.42 5.08 5.72
CA ASN A 88 -3.05 5.20 6.19
C ASN A 88 -2.21 5.99 5.19
N ALA A 89 -2.33 5.74 3.90
CA ALA A 89 -1.59 6.49 2.88
C ALA A 89 -1.91 7.99 2.92
N MET A 90 -3.19 8.37 3.05
CA MET A 90 -3.58 9.77 3.24
C MET A 90 -2.99 10.36 4.51
N HIS A 91 -2.96 9.62 5.62
CA HIS A 91 -2.37 10.13 6.85
C HIS A 91 -0.86 10.39 6.69
N GLU A 92 -0.11 9.40 6.21
CA GLU A 92 1.37 9.47 6.10
C GLU A 92 1.85 10.57 5.14
N THR A 93 1.04 10.90 4.14
CA THR A 93 1.41 11.85 3.07
C THR A 93 0.78 13.22 3.25
N GLY A 94 0.09 13.49 4.36
CA GLY A 94 -0.64 14.74 4.56
C GLY A 94 -1.73 14.96 3.51
N GLY A 95 -2.48 13.91 3.20
CA GLY A 95 -3.54 13.88 2.20
C GLY A 95 -3.03 13.79 0.76
N PHE A 96 -2.02 12.95 0.51
CA PHE A 96 -1.28 12.85 -0.75
C PHE A 96 -0.55 14.14 -1.14
N CYS A 97 -0.26 15.02 -0.18
CA CYS A 97 0.47 16.25 -0.45
C CYS A 97 1.97 16.00 -0.63
N TYR A 98 2.52 15.11 0.20
CA TYR A 98 3.96 14.83 0.26
C TYR A 98 4.30 13.46 -0.33
N VAL A 99 5.39 13.43 -1.07
CA VAL A 99 6.09 12.25 -1.58
C VAL A 99 7.26 11.92 -0.66
N SER A 100 7.97 12.93 -0.18
CA SER A 100 9.10 12.77 0.74
C SER A 100 8.80 13.36 2.12
N GLU A 101 9.40 12.77 3.14
CA GLU A 101 9.40 13.33 4.48
C GLU A 101 9.90 14.80 4.46
N ILE A 102 9.21 15.66 5.21
CA ILE A 102 9.52 17.10 5.29
C ILE A 102 10.86 17.32 5.99
N ARG A 103 11.07 16.65 7.13
CA ARG A 103 12.28 16.80 7.98
C ARG A 103 13.26 15.65 7.74
N LYS A 104 13.87 15.64 6.56
CA LYS A 104 14.76 14.57 6.09
C LYS A 104 15.93 14.31 7.04
N SER A 105 15.99 13.09 7.59
CA SER A 105 17.14 12.54 8.31
C SER A 105 17.80 11.41 7.52
N ASP A 106 18.90 10.87 8.03
CA ASP A 106 19.68 9.82 7.34
C ASP A 106 19.00 8.46 7.41
N TYR A 107 18.36 8.16 8.54
CA TYR A 107 17.71 6.87 8.81
C TYR A 107 18.62 5.68 8.46
N CYS A 108 19.87 5.79 8.86
CA CYS A 108 20.88 4.76 8.72
C CYS A 108 21.06 4.05 10.07
N ASP A 109 20.69 2.78 10.14
CA ASP A 109 21.05 1.90 11.26
C ASP A 109 22.26 1.07 10.84
N SER A 110 23.45 1.48 11.30
CA SER A 110 24.72 0.81 11.00
C SER A 110 24.83 -0.59 11.62
N THR A 111 23.97 -0.93 12.57
CA THR A 111 23.92 -2.29 13.16
C THR A 111 23.29 -3.31 12.19
N LYS A 112 22.57 -2.85 11.16
CA LYS A 112 21.95 -3.73 10.14
C LYS A 112 22.93 -4.02 9.01
N THR A 113 23.89 -4.90 9.28
CA THR A 113 24.97 -5.25 8.34
C THR A 113 24.52 -5.93 7.05
N GLN A 114 23.36 -6.60 7.04
CA GLN A 114 22.78 -7.17 5.81
C GLN A 114 22.32 -6.08 4.82
N TRP A 115 22.00 -4.89 5.31
CA TRP A 115 21.48 -3.77 4.54
C TRP A 115 22.31 -2.52 4.82
N PRO A 116 23.60 -2.52 4.44
CA PRO A 116 24.51 -1.45 4.81
C PRO A 116 24.07 -0.12 4.19
N CYS A 117 24.29 0.97 4.91
CA CYS A 117 24.03 2.30 4.39
C CYS A 117 25.05 2.65 3.30
N ALA A 118 24.57 3.03 2.12
CA ALA A 118 25.45 3.50 1.05
C ALA A 118 25.92 4.94 1.35
N ALA A 119 27.18 5.22 1.03
CA ALA A 119 27.77 6.54 1.22
C ALA A 119 26.97 7.63 0.50
N GLY A 120 26.66 8.73 1.20
CA GLY A 120 25.89 9.85 0.65
C GLY A 120 24.40 9.59 0.44
N LYS A 121 23.88 8.41 0.81
CA LYS A 121 22.46 8.07 0.69
C LYS A 121 21.72 8.21 2.01
N ARG A 122 20.44 8.55 1.91
CA ARG A 122 19.55 8.82 3.05
C ARG A 122 18.23 8.07 2.87
N TYR A 123 17.74 7.46 3.93
CA TYR A 123 16.61 6.55 3.94
C TYR A 123 15.39 7.12 4.68
N PHE A 124 15.19 8.44 4.59
CA PHE A 124 13.98 9.12 5.09
C PHE A 124 12.71 8.61 4.40
N GLY A 125 11.56 8.96 4.98
CA GLY A 125 10.25 8.54 4.49
C GLY A 125 10.01 8.93 3.04
N ARG A 126 9.65 7.96 2.18
CA ARG A 126 9.21 8.21 0.80
C ARG A 126 7.96 7.40 0.45
N GLY A 127 7.12 7.98 -0.40
CA GLY A 127 5.95 7.34 -0.97
C GLY A 127 4.76 7.22 -0.01
N PRO A 128 3.72 6.46 -0.43
CA PRO A 128 2.40 6.47 0.22
C PRO A 128 2.41 6.03 1.69
N LEU A 129 3.28 5.09 2.07
CA LEU A 129 3.43 4.64 3.47
C LEU A 129 4.78 5.04 4.07
N GLN A 130 5.43 6.07 3.51
CA GLN A 130 6.68 6.65 4.02
C GLN A 130 7.75 5.59 4.36
N LEU A 131 8.14 4.78 3.37
CA LEU A 131 9.20 3.77 3.53
C LEU A 131 10.45 4.44 4.12
N THR A 132 10.91 3.93 5.27
CA THR A 132 11.95 4.57 6.08
C THR A 132 12.95 3.52 6.59
N TRP A 133 14.22 3.89 6.74
CA TRP A 133 15.37 3.07 7.16
C TRP A 133 16.02 2.20 6.09
N ASN A 134 17.36 2.16 6.10
CA ASN A 134 18.22 1.34 5.23
C ASN A 134 17.74 -0.10 5.08
N TYR A 135 17.37 -0.75 6.18
CA TYR A 135 16.93 -2.15 6.16
C TYR A 135 15.57 -2.36 5.50
N ASN A 136 14.67 -1.37 5.52
CA ASN A 136 13.40 -1.48 4.82
C ASN A 136 13.56 -1.19 3.32
N TYR A 137 14.37 -0.19 2.97
CA TYR A 137 14.73 0.06 1.56
C TYR A 137 15.44 -1.14 0.94
N GLY A 138 16.39 -1.75 1.65
CA GLY A 138 17.08 -2.95 1.19
C GLY A 138 16.13 -4.13 0.93
N LYS A 139 15.29 -4.47 1.91
CA LYS A 139 14.29 -5.55 1.76
C LYS A 139 13.27 -5.28 0.66
N ALA A 140 12.75 -4.05 0.57
CA ALA A 140 11.83 -3.66 -0.49
C ALA A 140 12.50 -3.73 -1.87
N GLY A 141 13.74 -3.23 -1.97
CA GLY A 141 14.55 -3.29 -3.19
C GLY A 141 14.76 -4.72 -3.68
N GLN A 142 15.17 -5.61 -2.77
CA GLN A 142 15.33 -7.03 -3.06
C GLN A 142 14.02 -7.68 -3.54
N ALA A 143 12.90 -7.39 -2.87
CA ALA A 143 11.61 -7.99 -3.21
C ALA A 143 11.02 -7.46 -4.52
N LEU A 144 11.29 -6.20 -4.86
CA LEU A 144 10.63 -5.49 -5.96
C LEU A 144 11.52 -5.31 -7.21
N GLY A 145 12.80 -5.62 -7.10
CA GLY A 145 13.77 -5.56 -8.20
C GLY A 145 14.33 -4.15 -8.44
N PHE A 146 14.59 -3.38 -7.39
CA PHE A 146 15.30 -2.09 -7.48
C PHE A 146 16.43 -2.00 -6.45
N ASP A 147 17.42 -1.15 -6.68
CA ASP A 147 18.50 -0.93 -5.72
C ASP A 147 18.06 0.05 -4.62
N GLY A 148 17.49 -0.49 -3.54
CA GLY A 148 17.04 0.32 -2.41
C GLY A 148 18.17 0.95 -1.59
N LEU A 149 19.39 0.42 -1.64
CA LEU A 149 20.50 0.93 -0.83
C LEU A 149 21.23 2.07 -1.54
N ASN A 150 21.58 1.90 -2.81
CA ASN A 150 22.31 2.90 -3.59
C ASN A 150 21.39 3.87 -4.35
N ASN A 151 20.13 3.52 -4.56
CA ASN A 151 19.16 4.38 -5.22
C ASN A 151 17.82 4.52 -4.46
N PRO A 152 17.81 4.90 -3.16
CA PRO A 152 16.57 5.09 -2.41
C PRO A 152 15.67 6.20 -2.98
N ASP A 153 16.25 7.17 -3.70
CA ASP A 153 15.52 8.30 -4.29
C ASP A 153 14.49 7.87 -5.35
N ILE A 154 14.67 6.69 -5.95
CA ILE A 154 13.74 6.14 -6.94
C ILE A 154 12.30 6.03 -6.40
N VAL A 155 12.14 5.81 -5.08
CA VAL A 155 10.82 5.72 -4.43
C VAL A 155 10.07 7.05 -4.46
N SER A 156 10.78 8.17 -4.63
CA SER A 156 10.22 9.52 -4.80
C SER A 156 10.29 10.05 -6.24
N GLN A 157 10.80 9.27 -7.19
CA GLN A 157 10.96 9.67 -8.60
C GLN A 157 10.07 8.87 -9.54
N ASP A 158 9.78 7.61 -9.20
CA ASP A 158 8.91 6.73 -9.97
C ASP A 158 7.64 6.42 -9.16
N PRO A 159 6.45 6.84 -9.62
CA PRO A 159 5.21 6.65 -8.88
C PRO A 159 4.79 5.17 -8.79
N MET A 160 5.12 4.35 -9.79
CA MET A 160 4.85 2.91 -9.76
C MET A 160 5.72 2.23 -8.69
N ILE A 161 7.02 2.54 -8.63
CA ILE A 161 7.90 2.03 -7.57
C ILE A 161 7.44 2.55 -6.21
N SER A 162 7.04 3.82 -6.11
CA SER A 162 6.49 4.42 -4.90
C SER A 162 5.29 3.64 -4.34
N PHE A 163 4.30 3.33 -5.18
CA PHE A 163 3.17 2.52 -4.74
C PHE A 163 3.57 1.07 -4.46
N ARG A 164 4.47 0.47 -5.25
CA ARG A 164 4.94 -0.90 -5.01
C ARG A 164 5.61 -1.04 -3.63
N THR A 165 6.39 -0.05 -3.17
CA THR A 165 6.97 -0.12 -1.81
C THR A 165 5.90 -0.05 -0.72
N ALA A 166 4.87 0.78 -0.90
CA ALA A 166 3.74 0.86 0.03
C ALA A 166 2.95 -0.46 0.06
N PHE A 167 2.62 -1.05 -1.10
CA PHE A 167 1.96 -2.35 -1.15
C PHE A 167 2.83 -3.47 -0.59
N TRP A 168 4.14 -3.47 -0.87
CA TRP A 168 5.07 -4.42 -0.26
C TRP A 168 5.01 -4.35 1.27
N PHE A 169 5.10 -3.15 1.86
CA PHE A 169 4.99 -2.99 3.30
C PHE A 169 3.63 -3.49 3.81
N TRP A 170 2.54 -3.08 3.14
CA TRP A 170 1.18 -3.46 3.51
C TRP A 170 1.00 -4.98 3.52
N MET A 171 1.43 -5.68 2.47
CA MET A 171 1.28 -7.13 2.36
C MET A 171 2.11 -7.90 3.38
N ASN A 172 3.26 -7.37 3.80
CA ASN A 172 4.12 -8.00 4.79
C ASN A 172 3.71 -7.72 6.24
N HIS A 173 3.01 -6.62 6.51
CA HIS A 173 2.80 -6.14 7.89
C HIS A 173 1.33 -5.82 8.26
N CYS A 174 0.49 -5.48 7.30
CA CYS A 174 -0.86 -4.95 7.54
C CYS A 174 -1.98 -5.86 7.01
N HIS A 175 -1.79 -6.49 5.85
CA HIS A 175 -2.78 -7.32 5.16
C HIS A 175 -3.45 -8.32 6.09
N ALA A 176 -2.64 -9.15 6.76
CA ALA A 176 -3.12 -10.16 7.70
C ALA A 176 -3.90 -9.59 8.88
N ALA A 177 -3.76 -8.30 9.22
CA ALA A 177 -4.55 -7.70 10.30
C ALA A 177 -6.00 -7.47 9.86
N ILE A 178 -6.21 -6.92 8.66
CA ILE A 178 -7.55 -6.67 8.14
C ILE A 178 -8.23 -7.96 7.70
N ILE A 179 -7.57 -8.83 6.94
CA ILE A 179 -8.24 -10.02 6.39
C ILE A 179 -8.54 -11.09 7.45
N GLN A 180 -7.93 -11.00 8.64
CA GLN A 180 -8.27 -11.79 9.83
C GLN A 180 -9.21 -11.04 10.78
N ASP A 181 -9.80 -9.93 10.32
CA ASP A 181 -10.78 -9.09 11.02
C ASP A 181 -10.30 -8.60 12.42
N ARG A 182 -9.00 -8.36 12.57
CA ARG A 182 -8.42 -7.76 13.80
C ARG A 182 -8.72 -6.26 13.93
N GLY A 183 -9.29 -5.65 12.88
CA GLY A 183 -9.72 -4.25 12.84
C GLY A 183 -8.64 -3.27 12.35
N PHE A 184 -9.09 -2.06 12.04
CA PHE A 184 -8.23 -1.01 11.46
C PHE A 184 -7.08 -0.59 12.39
N GLY A 185 -7.31 -0.55 13.71
CA GLY A 185 -6.29 -0.18 14.69
C GLY A 185 -5.08 -1.12 14.70
N ALA A 186 -5.25 -2.38 14.31
CA ALA A 186 -4.14 -3.31 14.14
C ALA A 186 -3.22 -2.93 12.97
N THR A 187 -3.75 -2.30 11.90
CA THR A 187 -2.94 -1.76 10.80
C THR A 187 -2.17 -0.51 11.24
N ILE A 188 -2.79 0.38 12.02
CA ILE A 188 -2.11 1.55 12.61
C ILE A 188 -0.93 1.08 13.47
N ARG A 189 -1.15 0.07 14.32
CA ARG A 189 -0.10 -0.50 15.17
C ARG A 189 1.05 -1.12 14.36
N ALA A 190 0.73 -1.76 13.24
CA ALA A 190 1.73 -2.36 12.34
C ALA A 190 2.58 -1.30 11.63
N ILE A 191 1.97 -0.18 11.24
CA ILE A 191 2.66 0.93 10.57
C ILE A 191 3.47 1.76 11.57
N ASN A 192 2.84 2.20 12.66
CA ASN A 192 3.47 3.00 13.68
C ASN A 192 2.90 2.71 15.08
N GLY A 193 3.34 1.62 15.69
CA GLY A 193 2.95 1.25 17.06
C GLY A 193 3.29 2.32 18.12
N GLY A 194 4.14 3.29 17.79
CA GLY A 194 4.46 4.44 18.63
C GLY A 194 3.31 5.44 18.82
N GLU A 195 2.28 5.41 17.95
CA GLU A 195 1.09 6.27 18.06
C GLU A 195 0.05 5.74 19.06
N CYS A 196 0.01 4.42 19.20
CA CYS A 196 -0.99 3.68 19.96
C CYS A 196 -0.86 3.86 21.49
N LYS A 197 -1.82 3.32 22.25
CA LYS A 197 -1.87 3.38 23.73
C LYS A 197 -1.90 4.82 24.25
N GLY A 198 -2.61 5.70 23.54
CA GLY A 198 -2.78 7.11 23.92
C GLY A 198 -1.56 7.99 23.71
N ARG A 199 -0.50 7.51 23.05
CA ARG A 199 0.75 8.28 22.85
C ARG A 199 0.59 9.42 21.84
N LYS A 200 -0.14 9.19 20.74
CA LYS A 200 -0.43 10.19 19.71
C LYS A 200 -1.90 10.12 19.28
N PRO A 201 -2.86 10.47 20.16
CA PRO A 201 -4.28 10.32 19.89
C PRO A 201 -4.73 11.10 18.65
N THR A 202 -4.17 12.28 18.39
CA THR A 202 -4.48 13.08 17.19
C THR A 202 -4.10 12.36 15.89
N ALA A 203 -2.97 11.64 15.89
CA ALA A 203 -2.53 10.88 14.72
C ALA A 203 -3.43 9.67 14.46
N VAL A 204 -3.73 8.90 15.51
CA VAL A 204 -4.66 7.76 15.45
C VAL A 204 -6.04 8.22 14.96
N ASN A 205 -6.57 9.31 15.52
CA ASN A 205 -7.87 9.86 15.11
C ASN A 205 -7.88 10.38 13.67
N SER A 206 -6.77 10.93 13.18
CA SER A 206 -6.63 11.32 11.78
C SER A 206 -6.74 10.11 10.84
N ARG A 207 -6.03 9.01 11.15
CA ARG A 207 -6.13 7.75 10.38
C ARG A 207 -7.56 7.20 10.39
N ILE A 208 -8.20 7.16 11.57
CA ILE A 208 -9.58 6.68 11.72
C ILE A 208 -10.55 7.53 10.90
N SER A 209 -10.38 8.84 10.90
CA SER A 209 -11.24 9.77 10.13
C SER A 209 -11.17 9.49 8.63
N TYR A 210 -9.96 9.27 8.09
CA TYR A 210 -9.81 8.86 6.70
C TYR A 210 -10.41 7.47 6.44
N TYR A 211 -10.19 6.51 7.33
CA TYR A 211 -10.74 5.16 7.18
C TYR A 211 -12.27 5.16 7.14
N GLN A 212 -12.92 5.89 8.04
CA GLN A 212 -14.37 6.04 8.06
C GLN A 212 -14.89 6.73 6.79
N ARG A 213 -14.17 7.71 6.26
CA ARG A 213 -14.49 8.33 4.97
C ARG A 213 -14.44 7.30 3.84
N PHE A 214 -13.34 6.57 3.68
CA PHE A 214 -13.21 5.58 2.62
C PHE A 214 -14.19 4.42 2.76
N CYS A 215 -14.50 3.98 3.98
CA CYS A 215 -15.54 2.98 4.22
C CYS A 215 -16.91 3.44 3.73
N ARG A 216 -17.27 4.71 4.00
CA ARG A 216 -18.51 5.31 3.49
C ARG A 216 -18.51 5.42 1.96
N ASP A 217 -17.42 5.89 1.36
CA ASP A 217 -17.30 6.00 -0.10
C ASP A 217 -17.46 4.62 -0.78
N PHE A 218 -17.00 3.55 -0.13
CA PHE A 218 -17.10 2.17 -0.63
C PHE A 218 -18.38 1.43 -0.21
N GLY A 219 -19.25 2.08 0.57
CA GLY A 219 -20.48 1.47 1.09
C GLY A 219 -20.21 0.22 1.93
N VAL A 220 -19.28 0.32 2.89
CA VAL A 220 -18.95 -0.75 3.83
C VAL A 220 -18.92 -0.22 5.26
N ASP A 221 -19.41 -1.03 6.21
CA ASP A 221 -19.27 -0.72 7.63
C ASP A 221 -17.78 -0.78 8.06
N PRO A 222 -17.24 0.18 8.82
CA PRO A 222 -15.83 0.20 9.22
C PRO A 222 -15.38 -1.00 10.06
N GLY A 223 -16.31 -1.68 10.72
CA GLY A 223 -16.02 -2.74 11.67
C GLY A 223 -15.63 -2.22 13.05
N LEU A 224 -15.24 -3.15 13.91
CA LEU A 224 -14.79 -2.87 15.27
C LEU A 224 -13.27 -2.60 15.32
N ASN A 225 -12.77 -2.27 16.50
CA ASN A 225 -11.33 -2.11 16.78
C ASN A 225 -10.65 -1.09 15.85
N LEU A 226 -11.29 0.06 15.66
CA LEU A 226 -10.76 1.13 14.80
C LEU A 226 -9.50 1.79 15.37
N SER A 227 -9.36 1.79 16.70
CA SER A 227 -8.28 2.48 17.42
C SER A 227 -7.21 1.51 17.95
N CYS A 228 -6.09 2.07 18.38
CA CYS A 228 -4.97 1.39 19.02
C CYS A 228 -4.38 2.29 20.12
#